data_AF-A0A9E5QWI4-F1
#
_entry.id   AF-A0A9E5QWI4-F1
#
_cell.length_a   1.000
_cell.length_b   1.000
_cell.length_c   1.000
_cell.angle_alpha   90.00
_cell.angle_beta   90.00
_cell.angle_gamma   90.00
#
_symmetry.space_group_name_H-M   'P 1'
#
loop_
_entity.id
_entity.type
_entity.pdbx_description
1 polymer ?
#
loop_
_entity_poly.entity_id
_entity_poly.type
_entity_poly.pdbx_seq_one_letter_code
_entity_poly.pdbx_strand_id
1 'polypeptide(L)'
;MKHLKIEGTRRTPTMDFDPEQGLIKITGRSIPENTWKFYQPYLDWVKTYSESTSNTSTRLFIKLEYCNSSSSRYLLDILLAFDDLAANSHPVYFEWHYADNDEDMFEIGQDLASFLKRRRYKWWPISGNTQFFSSTTFPPYLADLPLFSHRSFFCFGSLLVFLAGAQGVWAQWPSLKTQTQKEEVCFFVQNPAACPFQLQLNIVNFRALAPASLWAKDYQGIIPAQTDTFVVLRMQKAHPDSLLRYSYAFTPGDPAQTQPWPDFPYQLPYPSGLRYFVLQGYNGAYSHRRQFALDFKMPEGSAVAAAREGVVIFVKQDSNQGGKNPKFANDANKIIIHHPDGTFAEYWHLQFQGSLVREGDRVNAGQIIGRSGNTGWSTTPHLHFVVKRPVYGKLVSWPVKFLNRKMRLCTLKPWRKYRAVEPR
;
A
#
# COMPACT_ATOMS: atom_id res chain seq x y z
N MET A 1 34.61 7.54 -13.77
CA MET A 1 33.44 6.67 -14.04
C MET A 1 32.79 7.10 -15.35
N LYS A 2 32.27 6.19 -16.19
CA LYS A 2 31.70 6.56 -17.50
C LYS A 2 30.22 6.91 -17.40
N HIS A 3 29.80 7.97 -18.09
CA HIS A 3 28.39 8.31 -18.32
C HIS A 3 27.67 7.14 -19.01
N LEU A 4 26.60 6.66 -18.37
CA LEU A 4 25.76 5.59 -18.91
C LEU A 4 24.44 6.20 -19.39
N LYS A 5 24.24 6.24 -20.71
CA LYS A 5 23.00 6.73 -21.33
C LYS A 5 22.45 5.73 -22.33
N ILE A 6 21.22 5.30 -22.11
CA ILE A 6 20.46 4.41 -22.99
C ILE A 6 19.10 5.04 -23.23
N GLU A 7 18.79 5.29 -24.51
CA GLU A 7 17.49 5.83 -24.91
C GLU A 7 16.36 4.81 -24.71
N GLY A 8 15.22 5.32 -24.23
CA GLY A 8 14.04 4.53 -23.98
C GLY A 8 13.36 4.06 -25.27
N THR A 9 12.50 3.07 -25.11
CA THR A 9 11.62 2.58 -26.19
C THR A 9 10.16 2.76 -25.77
N ARG A 10 9.22 2.27 -26.59
CA ARG A 10 7.81 2.21 -26.19
C ARG A 10 7.55 1.38 -24.92
N ARG A 11 8.49 0.53 -24.52
CA ARG A 11 8.36 -0.39 -23.37
C ARG A 11 9.44 -0.22 -22.30
N THR A 12 10.50 0.53 -22.56
CA THR A 12 11.63 0.68 -21.63
C THR A 12 11.92 2.15 -21.38
N PRO A 13 12.29 2.54 -20.15
CA PRO A 13 12.58 3.93 -19.86
C PRO A 13 13.91 4.35 -20.49
N THR A 14 14.05 5.64 -20.78
CA THR A 14 15.36 6.28 -20.97
C THR A 14 16.06 6.30 -19.61
N MET A 15 17.31 5.84 -19.60
CA MET A 15 18.17 5.79 -18.42
C MET A 15 19.42 6.61 -18.71
N ASP A 16 19.59 7.73 -18.01
CA ASP A 16 20.66 8.72 -18.26
C ASP A 16 21.36 9.05 -16.94
N PHE A 17 22.49 8.39 -16.70
CA PHE A 17 23.21 8.35 -15.42
C PHE A 17 24.55 9.07 -15.59
N ASP A 18 24.56 10.36 -15.24
CA ASP A 18 25.70 11.27 -15.41
C ASP A 18 26.49 11.40 -14.10
N PRO A 19 27.70 10.80 -14.02
CA PRO A 19 28.50 10.85 -12.81
C PRO A 19 29.27 12.16 -12.65
N GLU A 20 29.39 13.01 -13.66
CA GLU A 20 30.08 14.32 -13.54
C GLU A 20 29.13 15.39 -13.01
N GLN A 21 27.86 15.34 -13.41
CA GLN A 21 26.83 16.25 -12.90
C GLN A 21 26.14 15.74 -11.62
N GLY A 22 26.37 14.47 -11.26
CA GLY A 22 25.63 13.80 -10.18
C GLY A 22 24.13 13.69 -10.49
N LEU A 23 23.76 13.60 -11.77
CA LEU A 23 22.37 13.66 -12.24
C LEU A 23 21.95 12.31 -12.82
N ILE A 24 20.93 11.71 -12.22
CA ILE A 24 20.42 10.39 -12.59
C ILE A 24 18.98 10.55 -13.06
N LYS A 25 18.72 10.36 -14.36
CA LYS A 25 17.39 10.50 -14.95
C LYS A 25 16.81 9.15 -15.37
N ILE A 26 15.55 8.93 -15.02
CA ILE A 26 14.76 7.77 -15.44
C ILE A 26 13.44 8.29 -15.99
N THR A 27 13.21 8.18 -17.30
CA THR A 27 12.03 8.76 -17.95
C THR A 27 11.34 7.82 -18.93
N GLY A 28 10.02 7.96 -19.12
CA GLY A 28 9.24 7.18 -20.10
C GLY A 28 8.45 6.02 -19.50
N ARG A 29 8.36 4.87 -20.18
CA ARG A 29 7.56 3.72 -19.74
C ARG A 29 8.44 2.56 -19.30
N SER A 30 8.10 1.90 -18.19
CA SER A 30 8.84 0.74 -17.70
C SER A 30 8.01 -0.53 -17.65
N ILE A 31 7.98 -1.23 -18.79
CA ILE A 31 7.40 -2.55 -19.01
C ILE A 31 8.33 -3.43 -19.87
N PRO A 32 9.63 -3.58 -19.51
CA PRO A 32 10.54 -4.45 -20.23
C PRO A 32 10.05 -5.90 -20.18
N GLU A 33 10.29 -6.65 -21.26
CA GLU A 33 9.96 -8.09 -21.32
C GLU A 33 10.80 -8.91 -20.33
N ASN A 34 12.08 -8.54 -20.18
CA ASN A 34 12.96 -9.11 -19.18
C ASN A 34 13.49 -8.00 -18.26
N THR A 35 12.81 -7.80 -17.14
CA THR A 35 13.07 -6.72 -16.21
C THR A 35 14.44 -6.84 -15.54
N TRP A 36 14.85 -8.07 -15.15
CA TRP A 36 16.19 -8.32 -14.60
C TRP A 36 17.29 -7.88 -15.58
N LYS A 37 17.25 -8.40 -16.81
CA LYS A 37 18.27 -8.10 -17.83
C LYS A 37 18.34 -6.62 -18.15
N PHE A 38 17.20 -5.92 -18.12
CA PHE A 38 17.15 -4.48 -18.36
C PHE A 38 17.78 -3.69 -17.20
N TYR A 39 17.42 -3.99 -15.95
CA TYR A 39 17.81 -3.15 -14.80
C TYR A 39 19.21 -3.45 -14.24
N GLN A 40 19.73 -4.65 -14.46
CA GLN A 40 21.01 -5.10 -13.89
C GLN A 40 22.19 -4.16 -14.18
N PRO A 41 22.41 -3.67 -15.43
CA PRO A 41 23.54 -2.77 -15.71
C PRO A 41 23.51 -1.46 -14.92
N TYR A 42 22.32 -0.96 -14.59
CA TYR A 42 22.16 0.28 -13.83
C TYR A 42 22.39 0.05 -12.34
N LEU A 43 21.95 -1.08 -11.79
CA LEU A 43 22.26 -1.44 -10.41
C LEU A 43 23.76 -1.61 -10.20
N ASP A 44 24.45 -2.26 -11.13
CA ASP A 44 25.90 -2.40 -11.11
C ASP A 44 26.58 -1.02 -11.21
N TRP A 45 26.07 -0.14 -12.07
CA TRP A 45 26.55 1.23 -12.18
C TRP A 45 26.38 1.99 -10.86
N VAL A 46 25.22 1.95 -10.21
CA VAL A 46 24.96 2.67 -8.94
C VAL A 46 25.90 2.20 -7.85
N LYS A 47 26.19 0.90 -7.79
CA LYS A 47 27.16 0.35 -6.86
C LYS A 47 28.54 0.97 -7.08
N THR A 48 29.04 0.95 -8.32
CA THR A 48 30.34 1.57 -8.63
C THR A 48 30.34 3.09 -8.37
N TYR A 49 29.24 3.79 -8.65
CA TYR A 49 29.10 5.22 -8.36
C TYR A 49 29.21 5.51 -6.87
N SER A 50 28.60 4.68 -6.03
CA SER A 50 28.62 4.83 -4.57
C SER A 50 30.02 4.64 -3.97
N GLU A 51 30.90 3.91 -4.65
CA GLU A 51 32.28 3.62 -4.21
C GLU A 51 33.29 4.67 -4.70
N SER A 52 32.96 5.48 -5.71
CA SER A 52 33.93 6.35 -6.41
C SER A 52 33.47 7.80 -6.66
N THR A 53 32.36 8.25 -6.08
CA THR A 53 31.82 9.59 -6.37
C THR A 53 32.67 10.71 -5.75
N SER A 54 33.02 11.71 -6.56
CA SER A 54 33.69 12.95 -6.15
C SER A 54 32.74 14.15 -6.08
N ASN A 55 31.44 13.95 -6.34
CA ASN A 55 30.46 15.03 -6.35
C ASN A 55 30.10 15.48 -4.94
N THR A 56 29.59 16.70 -4.83
CA THR A 56 29.07 17.25 -3.58
C THR A 56 27.63 16.82 -3.27
N SER A 57 26.89 16.31 -4.26
CA SER A 57 25.53 15.78 -4.11
C SER A 57 25.10 14.93 -5.32
N THR A 58 24.00 14.18 -5.18
CA THR A 58 23.35 13.44 -6.26
C THR A 58 21.88 13.79 -6.35
N ARG A 59 21.36 13.96 -7.56
CA ARG A 59 19.95 14.22 -7.86
C ARG A 59 19.38 13.10 -8.73
N LEU A 60 18.32 12.47 -8.24
CA LEU A 60 17.53 11.49 -8.98
C LEU A 60 16.26 12.16 -9.50
N PHE A 61 16.12 12.18 -10.82
CA PHE A 61 14.95 12.69 -11.52
C PHE A 61 14.19 11.51 -12.13
N ILE A 62 12.96 11.27 -11.68
CA ILE A 62 12.14 10.16 -12.15
C ILE A 62 10.86 10.72 -12.74
N LYS A 63 10.59 10.42 -14.01
CA LYS A 63 9.35 10.78 -14.71
C LYS A 63 8.85 9.61 -15.53
N LEU A 64 8.07 8.74 -14.89
CA LEU A 64 7.50 7.56 -15.54
C LEU A 64 6.03 7.79 -15.91
N GLU A 65 5.62 7.29 -17.08
CA GLU A 65 4.22 7.29 -17.52
C GLU A 65 3.48 6.02 -17.08
N TYR A 66 4.23 4.94 -16.83
CA TYR A 66 3.71 3.67 -16.37
C TYR A 66 4.86 2.77 -15.91
N CYS A 67 4.64 2.01 -14.84
CA CYS A 67 5.59 1.04 -14.32
C CYS A 67 4.85 -0.22 -13.87
N ASN A 68 5.23 -1.40 -14.36
CA ASN A 68 4.65 -2.64 -13.84
C ASN A 68 5.28 -3.06 -12.51
N SER A 69 4.67 -4.05 -11.84
CA SER A 69 5.13 -4.53 -10.53
C SER A 69 6.56 -5.09 -10.52
N SER A 70 7.04 -5.62 -11.65
CA SER A 70 8.42 -6.09 -11.74
C SER A 70 9.39 -4.92 -11.80
N SER A 71 9.09 -3.91 -12.63
CA SER A 71 9.91 -2.70 -12.77
C SER A 71 9.91 -1.85 -11.51
N SER A 72 8.80 -1.78 -10.77
CA SER A 72 8.74 -1.01 -9.52
C SER A 72 9.67 -1.60 -8.45
N ARG A 73 9.83 -2.93 -8.43
CA ARG A 73 10.81 -3.60 -7.56
C ARG A 73 12.25 -3.18 -7.87
N TYR A 74 12.66 -3.20 -9.14
CA TYR A 74 14.03 -2.79 -9.50
C TYR A 74 14.25 -1.28 -9.34
N LEU A 75 13.20 -0.49 -9.56
CA LEU A 75 13.25 0.93 -9.27
C LEU A 75 13.47 1.16 -7.76
N LEU A 76 12.79 0.41 -6.89
CA LEU A 76 13.03 0.44 -5.45
C LEU A 76 14.48 0.09 -5.10
N ASP A 77 15.05 -0.94 -5.73
CA ASP A 77 16.44 -1.35 -5.49
C ASP A 77 17.44 -0.22 -5.84
N ILE A 78 17.22 0.49 -6.96
CA ILE A 78 18.01 1.67 -7.33
C ILE A 78 17.86 2.77 -6.29
N LEU A 79 16.63 3.08 -5.89
CA LEU A 79 16.33 4.12 -4.91
C LEU A 79 16.97 3.84 -3.55
N LEU A 80 16.90 2.59 -3.07
CA LEU A 80 17.52 2.15 -1.82
C LEU A 80 19.05 2.24 -1.89
N ALA A 81 19.65 1.89 -3.01
CA ALA A 81 21.10 2.00 -3.19
C ALA A 81 21.57 3.47 -3.07
N PHE A 82 20.79 4.41 -3.63
CA PHE A 82 21.06 5.84 -3.47
C PHE A 82 20.71 6.39 -2.08
N ASP A 83 19.67 5.86 -1.41
CA ASP A 83 19.36 6.22 -0.01
C ASP A 83 20.47 5.76 0.95
N ASP A 84 21.09 4.62 0.67
CA ASP A 84 22.29 4.13 1.37
C ASP A 84 23.52 5.03 1.08
N LEU A 85 23.67 5.56 -0.14
CA LEU A 85 24.71 6.58 -0.42
C LEU A 85 24.52 7.85 0.43
N ALA A 86 23.27 8.26 0.65
CA ALA A 86 22.96 9.37 1.55
C ALA A 86 23.34 9.13 3.02
N ALA A 87 23.58 7.87 3.42
CA ALA A 87 24.13 7.54 4.73
C ALA A 87 25.57 7.98 4.91
N ASN A 88 26.35 8.02 3.82
CA ASN A 88 27.79 8.25 3.84
C ASN A 88 28.15 9.73 3.72
N SER A 89 27.31 10.61 4.30
CA SER A 89 27.47 12.07 4.25
C SER A 89 27.43 12.68 2.84
N HIS A 90 26.93 11.95 1.85
CA HIS A 90 26.74 12.45 0.48
C HIS A 90 25.26 12.81 0.23
N PRO A 91 24.89 14.10 0.15
CA PRO A 91 23.49 14.51 -0.06
C PRO A 91 22.85 13.89 -1.32
N VAL A 92 21.75 13.17 -1.14
CA VAL A 92 20.93 12.66 -2.26
C VAL A 92 19.55 13.30 -2.23
N TYR A 93 19.06 13.70 -3.40
CA TYR A 93 17.76 14.33 -3.59
C TYR A 93 16.95 13.54 -4.60
N PHE A 94 15.72 13.19 -4.23
CA PHE A 94 14.82 12.43 -5.08
C PHE A 94 13.68 13.32 -5.58
N GLU A 95 13.49 13.33 -6.89
CA GLU A 95 12.43 14.06 -7.55
C GLU A 95 11.54 13.12 -8.33
N TRP A 96 10.29 13.06 -7.93
CA TRP A 96 9.27 12.27 -8.60
C TRP A 96 8.32 13.19 -9.35
N HIS A 97 8.38 13.12 -10.67
CA HIS A 97 7.60 13.92 -11.61
C HIS A 97 6.49 13.06 -12.20
N TYR A 98 5.26 13.52 -12.10
CA TYR A 98 4.07 12.80 -12.56
C TYR A 98 3.09 13.79 -13.19
N ALA A 99 2.23 13.33 -14.10
CA ALA A 99 1.17 14.18 -14.63
C ALA A 99 0.12 14.43 -13.54
N ASP A 100 -0.41 15.65 -13.45
CA ASP A 100 -1.34 16.06 -12.37
C ASP A 100 -2.59 15.20 -12.26
N ASN A 101 -2.96 14.54 -13.36
CA ASN A 101 -4.12 13.66 -13.49
C ASN A 101 -3.76 12.16 -13.42
N ASP A 102 -2.50 11.81 -13.18
CA ASP A 102 -1.99 10.44 -13.12
C ASP A 102 -1.70 10.05 -11.67
N GLU A 103 -2.78 9.70 -10.98
CA GLU A 103 -2.75 9.35 -9.55
C GLU A 103 -2.09 7.99 -9.31
N ASP A 104 -2.21 7.06 -10.25
CA ASP A 104 -1.52 5.77 -10.17
C ASP A 104 0.01 5.99 -10.10
N MET A 105 0.55 6.89 -10.93
CA MET A 105 1.97 7.22 -10.91
C MET A 105 2.38 8.00 -9.66
N PHE A 106 1.48 8.78 -9.08
CA PHE A 106 1.70 9.44 -7.79
C PHE A 106 1.77 8.43 -6.65
N GLU A 107 0.80 7.51 -6.56
CA GLU A 107 0.73 6.45 -5.54
C GLU A 107 1.96 5.53 -5.60
N ILE A 108 2.36 5.07 -6.79
CA ILE A 108 3.57 4.26 -6.96
C ILE A 108 4.79 5.02 -6.44
N GLY A 109 4.89 6.32 -6.73
CA GLY A 109 5.94 7.15 -6.20
C GLY A 109 5.93 7.16 -4.67
N GLN A 110 4.78 7.47 -4.06
CA GLN A 110 4.62 7.54 -2.60
C GLN A 110 4.97 6.21 -1.92
N ASP A 111 4.51 5.10 -2.49
CA ASP A 111 4.82 3.76 -2.01
C ASP A 111 6.32 3.52 -2.03
N LEU A 112 7.01 3.80 -3.14
CA LEU A 112 8.47 3.65 -3.24
C LEU A 112 9.22 4.55 -2.25
N ALA A 113 8.78 5.80 -2.10
CA ALA A 113 9.38 6.75 -1.16
C ALA A 113 9.19 6.34 0.30
N SER A 114 8.11 5.60 0.63
CA SER A 114 7.83 5.14 1.99
C SER A 114 8.90 4.20 2.55
N PHE A 115 9.64 3.51 1.68
CA PHE A 115 10.71 2.58 2.04
C PHE A 115 12.06 3.25 2.34
N LEU A 116 12.19 4.54 2.06
CA LEU A 116 13.49 5.24 2.11
C LEU A 116 13.65 5.95 3.44
N LYS A 117 14.83 5.79 4.04
CA LYS A 117 15.12 6.23 5.41
C LYS A 117 15.34 7.74 5.46
N ARG A 118 15.94 8.33 4.42
CA ARG A 118 16.33 9.74 4.38
C ARG A 118 15.42 10.48 3.40
N ARG A 119 14.30 11.01 3.93
CA ARG A 119 13.20 11.62 3.16
C ARG A 119 13.56 12.99 2.56
N ARG A 120 14.45 13.03 1.56
CA ARG A 120 14.65 14.21 0.70
C ARG A 120 13.91 14.03 -0.64
N TYR A 121 12.60 13.80 -0.53
CA TYR A 121 11.70 13.60 -1.66
C TYR A 121 10.95 14.88 -2.00
N LYS A 122 10.91 15.21 -3.28
CA LYS A 122 10.03 16.25 -3.81
C LYS A 122 9.12 15.66 -4.88
N TRP A 123 7.83 15.88 -4.67
CA TRP A 123 6.76 15.55 -5.61
C TRP A 123 6.55 16.73 -6.55
N TRP A 124 6.61 16.47 -7.84
CA TRP A 124 6.47 17.49 -8.88
C TRP A 124 5.31 17.13 -9.81
N PRO A 125 4.09 17.61 -9.50
CA PRO A 125 2.98 17.55 -10.44
C PRO A 125 3.33 18.40 -11.68
N ILE A 126 3.28 17.79 -12.88
CA ILE A 126 3.46 18.46 -14.17
C ILE A 126 2.08 18.82 -14.75
N SER A 127 1.69 20.08 -14.56
CA SER A 127 0.56 20.68 -15.27
C SER A 127 0.97 20.92 -16.72
N GLY A 128 0.02 20.78 -17.66
CA GLY A 128 0.24 20.71 -19.11
C GLY A 128 0.96 21.89 -19.81
N ASN A 129 1.68 22.75 -19.10
CA ASN A 129 2.51 23.81 -19.67
C ASN A 129 3.71 24.25 -18.79
N THR A 130 4.34 23.35 -18.04
CA THR A 130 5.57 23.71 -17.29
C THR A 130 6.82 23.60 -18.18
N GLN A 131 7.43 24.75 -18.52
CA GLN A 131 8.79 24.79 -19.06
C GLN A 131 9.78 24.26 -18.01
N PHE A 132 10.64 23.32 -18.41
CA PHE A 132 11.68 22.74 -17.57
C PHE A 132 12.69 23.82 -17.15
N PHE A 133 12.89 24.01 -15.85
CA PHE A 133 14.08 24.71 -15.37
C PHE A 133 15.30 23.83 -15.61
N SER A 134 16.12 24.20 -16.60
CA SER A 134 17.41 23.60 -16.92
C SER A 134 18.55 24.14 -16.03
N SER A 135 18.27 24.57 -14.79
CA SER A 135 19.33 25.06 -13.91
C SER A 135 20.03 23.88 -13.23
N THR A 136 21.34 23.78 -13.47
CA THR A 136 22.29 22.94 -12.73
C THR A 136 22.54 23.43 -11.30
N THR A 137 21.99 24.59 -10.93
CA THR A 137 22.14 25.20 -9.62
C THR A 137 21.01 24.81 -8.66
N PHE A 138 21.41 24.38 -7.46
CA PHE A 138 20.54 24.07 -6.33
C PHE A 138 19.70 25.29 -5.91
N PRO A 139 18.38 25.16 -5.74
CA PRO A 139 17.58 26.20 -5.12
C PRO A 139 18.00 26.38 -3.64
N PRO A 140 18.26 27.62 -3.17
CA PRO A 140 18.80 27.88 -1.81
C PRO A 140 17.95 27.28 -0.68
N TYR A 141 16.63 27.22 -0.86
CA TYR A 141 15.69 26.75 0.16
C TYR A 141 15.73 25.23 0.45
N LEU A 142 16.47 24.44 -0.34
CA LEU A 142 16.70 23.00 -0.06
C LEU A 142 17.93 22.74 0.80
N ALA A 143 18.80 23.73 1.02
CA ALA A 143 19.97 23.63 1.90
C ALA A 143 19.59 23.71 3.40
N ASP A 144 18.44 24.31 3.72
CA ASP A 144 18.03 24.63 5.10
C ASP A 144 17.09 23.60 5.74
N LEU A 145 16.91 22.42 5.14
CA LEU A 145 16.08 21.36 5.73
C LEU A 145 16.84 20.68 6.89
N PRO A 146 16.29 20.65 8.12
CA PRO A 146 17.00 20.12 9.28
C PRO A 146 17.32 18.64 9.12
N LEU A 147 18.57 18.28 9.43
CA LEU A 147 19.01 16.91 9.63
C LEU A 147 18.32 16.35 10.87
N PHE A 148 17.23 15.60 10.70
CA PHE A 148 16.70 14.77 11.77
C PHE A 148 17.67 13.61 12.01
N SER A 149 18.58 13.79 12.97
CA SER A 149 19.35 12.71 13.56
C SER A 149 18.55 12.14 14.74
N HIS A 150 17.88 11.00 14.53
CA HIS A 150 17.53 10.16 15.67
C HIS A 150 18.67 9.16 15.89
N ARG A 151 19.34 9.36 17.01
CA ARG A 151 20.34 8.47 17.58
C ARG A 151 19.78 7.05 17.71
N SER A 152 20.54 6.11 17.16
CA SER A 152 20.80 4.75 17.61
C SER A 152 19.80 4.12 18.60
N PHE A 153 19.13 3.04 18.17
CA PHE A 153 18.94 1.86 19.00
C PHE A 153 19.06 0.61 18.13
N PHE A 154 20.22 -0.05 18.20
CA PHE A 154 20.38 -1.44 17.81
C PHE A 154 20.03 -2.33 19.01
N CYS A 155 19.23 -3.37 18.74
CA CYS A 155 18.98 -4.63 19.44
C CYS A 155 19.20 -4.73 20.97
N PHE A 156 18.15 -5.14 21.70
CA PHE A 156 18.22 -6.27 22.64
C PHE A 156 16.82 -6.88 22.83
N GLY A 157 16.74 -8.21 22.87
CA GLY A 157 15.51 -8.93 23.23
C GLY A 157 15.12 -8.66 24.69
N SER A 158 13.82 -8.81 24.95
CA SER A 158 13.18 -9.03 26.27
C SER A 158 13.59 -8.11 27.43
N LEU A 159 12.74 -7.12 27.75
CA LEU A 159 12.07 -7.00 29.05
C LEU A 159 11.05 -5.84 28.97
N LEU A 160 9.76 -6.18 28.98
CA LEU A 160 8.68 -5.21 29.15
C LEU A 160 8.62 -4.82 30.62
N VAL A 161 9.10 -3.61 30.95
CA VAL A 161 8.60 -2.87 32.11
C VAL A 161 7.50 -1.97 31.60
N PHE A 162 6.27 -2.25 32.05
CA PHE A 162 5.08 -1.45 31.77
C PHE A 162 5.28 -0.02 32.30
N LEU A 163 5.16 0.97 31.41
CA LEU A 163 4.62 2.27 31.76
C LEU A 163 3.52 2.61 30.75
N ALA A 164 2.32 2.74 31.30
CA ALA A 164 1.07 3.00 30.60
C ALA A 164 1.09 4.33 29.83
N GLY A 165 0.45 4.35 28.65
CA GLY A 165 -0.02 5.60 28.05
C GLY A 165 0.26 5.81 26.55
N ALA A 166 -0.09 4.85 25.68
CA ALA A 166 -0.51 5.09 24.28
C ALA A 166 -0.97 3.77 23.63
N GLN A 167 -2.22 3.37 23.88
CA GLN A 167 -2.87 2.29 23.12
C GLN A 167 -3.76 2.90 22.02
N GLY A 168 -3.71 2.32 20.83
CA GLY A 168 -4.39 2.80 19.61
C GLY A 168 -3.36 3.48 18.72
N VAL A 169 -2.88 2.88 17.63
CA VAL A 169 -3.56 2.85 16.32
C VAL A 169 -3.26 1.56 15.51
N TRP A 170 -2.52 0.58 16.06
CA TRP A 170 -2.05 -0.61 15.31
C TRP A 170 -2.34 -1.96 15.98
N ALA A 171 -3.21 -1.99 16.99
CA ALA A 171 -3.32 -3.11 17.94
C ALA A 171 -3.81 -4.45 17.33
N GLN A 172 -4.39 -4.45 16.13
CA GLN A 172 -4.91 -5.68 15.50
C GLN A 172 -4.20 -6.11 14.20
N TRP A 173 -3.15 -5.42 13.74
CA TRP A 173 -2.39 -5.86 12.56
C TRP A 173 -1.29 -6.87 12.89
N PRO A 174 -0.96 -7.80 11.97
CA PRO A 174 0.14 -8.72 12.19
C PRO A 174 1.48 -8.00 12.36
N SER A 175 2.34 -8.57 13.21
CA SER A 175 3.71 -8.10 13.41
C SER A 175 4.71 -9.22 13.19
N LEU A 176 5.74 -8.96 12.38
CA LEU A 176 6.88 -9.85 12.20
C LEU A 176 7.95 -9.51 13.25
N LYS A 177 8.43 -10.53 13.94
CA LYS A 177 9.52 -10.44 14.90
C LYS A 177 10.62 -11.42 14.49
N THR A 178 11.84 -11.07 14.88
CA THR A 178 13.04 -11.81 14.50
C THR A 178 13.91 -12.00 15.73
N GLN A 179 14.38 -13.22 15.93
CA GLN A 179 15.33 -13.57 16.98
C GLN A 179 16.56 -14.21 16.33
N THR A 180 17.74 -13.74 16.73
CA THR A 180 19.01 -14.26 16.23
C THR A 180 19.84 -14.79 17.38
N GLN A 181 20.34 -16.02 17.26
CA GLN A 181 21.27 -16.62 18.18
C GLN A 181 22.45 -17.21 17.39
N LYS A 182 23.62 -16.56 17.50
CA LYS A 182 24.79 -16.85 16.65
C LYS A 182 24.44 -16.77 15.16
N GLU A 183 24.42 -17.91 14.47
CA GLU A 183 24.10 -18.05 13.06
C GLU A 183 22.61 -18.33 12.83
N GLU A 184 21.88 -18.83 13.82
CA GLU A 184 20.46 -19.15 13.67
C GLU A 184 19.62 -17.88 13.75
N VAL A 185 18.73 -17.72 12.76
CA VAL A 185 17.73 -16.66 12.70
C VAL A 185 16.36 -17.31 12.61
N CYS A 186 15.49 -16.93 13.54
CA CYS A 186 14.11 -17.38 13.63
C CYS A 186 13.18 -16.18 13.39
N PHE A 187 12.27 -16.34 12.43
CA PHE A 187 11.18 -15.39 12.22
C PHE A 187 9.89 -15.92 12.83
N PHE A 188 9.18 -15.05 13.53
CA PHE A 188 7.89 -15.36 14.11
C PHE A 188 6.91 -14.22 13.90
N VAL A 189 5.64 -14.56 13.66
CA VAL A 189 4.57 -13.58 13.49
C VAL A 189 3.58 -13.70 14.62
N GLN A 190 3.09 -12.56 15.09
CA GLN A 190 1.87 -12.48 15.88
C GLN A 190 0.78 -11.89 15.00
N ASN A 191 -0.36 -12.54 14.92
CA ASN A 191 -1.53 -12.06 14.19
C ASN A 191 -2.71 -11.91 15.14
N PRO A 192 -2.90 -10.74 15.77
CA PRO A 192 -4.04 -10.49 16.64
C PRO A 192 -5.37 -10.30 15.87
N ALA A 193 -5.35 -10.18 14.54
CA ALA A 193 -6.54 -9.95 13.74
C ALA A 193 -7.49 -11.15 13.75
N ALA A 194 -8.78 -10.88 13.58
CA ALA A 194 -9.82 -11.89 13.39
C ALA A 194 -9.86 -12.50 11.97
N CYS A 195 -8.83 -12.27 11.15
CA CYS A 195 -8.69 -12.88 9.83
C CYS A 195 -7.26 -13.37 9.58
N PRO A 196 -7.08 -14.39 8.71
CA PRO A 196 -5.75 -14.81 8.31
C PRO A 196 -5.07 -13.71 7.49
N PHE A 197 -3.74 -13.77 7.42
CA PHE A 197 -2.93 -12.85 6.62
C PHE A 197 -1.90 -13.62 5.80
N GLN A 198 -1.70 -13.18 4.56
CA GLN A 198 -0.57 -13.58 3.73
C GLN A 198 0.67 -12.82 4.21
N LEU A 199 1.77 -13.53 4.40
CA LEU A 199 3.10 -12.97 4.61
C LEU A 199 3.93 -13.21 3.35
N GLN A 200 4.45 -12.13 2.78
CA GLN A 200 5.56 -12.19 1.83
C GLN A 200 6.80 -11.67 2.55
N LEU A 201 7.83 -12.50 2.68
CA LEU A 201 9.12 -12.16 3.31
C LEU A 201 10.24 -12.38 2.30
N ASN A 202 11.04 -11.35 2.03
CA ASN A 202 12.17 -11.41 1.11
C ASN A 202 13.47 -11.06 1.84
N ILE A 203 14.48 -11.91 1.71
CA ILE A 203 15.84 -11.63 2.16
C ILE A 203 16.56 -10.86 1.06
N VAL A 204 16.77 -9.57 1.30
CA VAL A 204 17.32 -8.62 0.33
C VAL A 204 18.78 -8.95 0.01
N ASN A 205 19.55 -9.33 1.03
CA ASN A 205 20.96 -9.67 0.87
C ASN A 205 21.22 -11.17 1.10
N PHE A 206 20.62 -12.03 0.26
CA PHE A 206 20.70 -13.50 0.39
C PHE A 206 22.12 -14.09 0.50
N ARG A 207 23.17 -13.36 0.11
CA ARG A 207 24.58 -13.76 0.36
C ARG A 207 24.94 -13.85 1.84
N ALA A 208 24.15 -13.23 2.72
CA ALA A 208 24.28 -13.35 4.17
C ALA A 208 23.74 -14.68 4.72
N LEU A 209 23.11 -15.51 3.88
CA LEU A 209 22.56 -16.82 4.25
C LEU A 209 23.59 -17.93 4.01
N ALA A 210 23.59 -18.92 4.90
CA ALA A 210 24.30 -20.17 4.67
C ALA A 210 23.71 -20.89 3.43
N PRO A 211 24.51 -21.67 2.68
CA PRO A 211 24.02 -22.38 1.48
C PRO A 211 22.76 -23.22 1.74
N ALA A 212 22.69 -23.90 2.89
CA ALA A 212 21.54 -24.71 3.30
C ALA A 212 20.26 -23.89 3.59
N SER A 213 20.37 -22.57 3.67
CA SER A 213 19.27 -21.64 3.98
C SER A 213 18.87 -20.76 2.79
N LEU A 214 19.48 -20.93 1.62
CA LEU A 214 19.13 -20.15 0.42
C LEU A 214 17.68 -20.35 -0.06
N TRP A 215 17.05 -21.48 0.30
CA TRP A 215 15.63 -21.72 0.02
C TRP A 215 14.70 -20.74 0.73
N ALA A 216 15.12 -20.19 1.88
CA ALA A 216 14.33 -19.26 2.69
C ALA A 216 14.41 -17.81 2.21
N LYS A 217 15.15 -17.53 1.12
CA LYS A 217 15.35 -16.16 0.61
C LYS A 217 14.05 -15.47 0.18
N ASP A 218 13.07 -16.25 -0.24
CA ASP A 218 11.75 -15.80 -0.70
C ASP A 218 10.70 -16.70 -0.04
N TYR A 219 10.10 -16.22 1.05
CA TYR A 219 9.04 -16.93 1.76
C TYR A 219 7.69 -16.31 1.46
N GLN A 220 6.71 -17.16 1.17
CA GLN A 220 5.30 -16.82 1.13
C GLN A 220 4.52 -17.83 1.97
N GLY A 221 3.63 -17.35 2.82
CA GLY A 221 2.80 -18.23 3.63
C GLY A 221 1.59 -17.53 4.22
N ILE A 222 0.71 -18.33 4.81
CA ILE A 222 -0.50 -17.84 5.50
C ILE A 222 -0.26 -17.89 7.00
N ILE A 223 -0.50 -16.77 7.65
CA ILE A 223 -0.52 -16.63 9.09
C ILE A 223 -1.98 -16.74 9.53
N PRO A 224 -2.36 -17.76 10.32
CA PRO A 224 -3.73 -17.90 10.80
C PRO A 224 -4.19 -16.69 11.62
N ALA A 225 -5.51 -16.47 11.67
CA ALA A 225 -6.12 -15.47 12.54
C ALA A 225 -5.77 -15.74 14.01
N GLN A 226 -5.82 -14.70 14.84
CA GLN A 226 -5.73 -14.80 16.32
C GLN A 226 -4.58 -15.70 16.80
N THR A 227 -3.40 -15.52 16.20
CA THR A 227 -2.21 -16.30 16.50
C THR A 227 -1.24 -15.52 17.36
N ASP A 228 -0.96 -16.02 18.55
CA ASP A 228 -0.04 -15.38 19.49
C ASP A 228 1.42 -15.48 19.06
N THR A 229 1.83 -16.62 18.49
CA THR A 229 3.16 -16.85 17.94
C THR A 229 3.11 -17.92 16.86
N PHE A 230 3.45 -17.53 15.63
CA PHE A 230 3.59 -18.41 14.48
C PHE A 230 5.05 -18.43 14.05
N VAL A 231 5.73 -19.56 14.13
CA VAL A 231 7.11 -19.67 13.62
C VAL A 231 7.02 -19.75 12.09
N VAL A 232 7.54 -18.71 11.42
CA VAL A 232 7.49 -18.58 9.95
C VAL A 232 8.55 -19.47 9.31
N LEU A 233 9.81 -19.24 9.68
CA LEU A 233 10.94 -19.99 9.18
C LEU A 233 12.12 -19.88 10.12
N ARG A 234 12.99 -20.88 10.03
CA ARG A 234 14.29 -20.92 10.67
C ARG A 234 15.35 -21.02 9.59
N MET A 235 16.40 -20.23 9.73
CA MET A 235 17.49 -20.22 8.76
C MET A 235 18.81 -19.93 9.44
N GLN A 236 19.89 -20.21 8.73
CA GLN A 236 21.26 -19.99 9.16
C GLN A 236 21.92 -18.90 8.32
N LYS A 237 22.67 -18.04 8.99
CA LYS A 237 23.55 -17.05 8.40
C LYS A 237 24.82 -17.72 7.90
N ALA A 238 25.46 -17.13 6.89
CA ALA A 238 26.74 -17.60 6.38
C ALA A 238 27.87 -17.48 7.42
N HIS A 239 27.79 -16.46 8.28
CA HIS A 239 28.70 -16.22 9.40
C HIS A 239 27.93 -15.58 10.58
N PRO A 240 28.36 -15.74 11.83
CA PRO A 240 27.72 -15.10 12.99
C PRO A 240 27.57 -13.58 12.84
N ASP A 241 28.52 -12.93 12.17
CA ASP A 241 28.55 -11.46 11.99
C ASP A 241 27.80 -10.97 10.75
N SER A 242 27.27 -11.87 9.91
CA SER A 242 26.58 -11.45 8.69
C SER A 242 25.38 -10.57 9.03
N LEU A 243 25.34 -9.34 8.50
CA LEU A 243 24.16 -8.50 8.68
C LEU A 243 23.03 -9.04 7.81
N LEU A 244 21.91 -9.46 8.39
CA LEU A 244 20.75 -9.88 7.64
C LEU A 244 19.84 -8.68 7.35
N ARG A 245 19.51 -8.45 6.07
CA ARG A 245 18.54 -7.45 5.61
C ARG A 245 17.37 -8.16 4.94
N TYR A 246 16.16 -7.80 5.34
CA TYR A 246 14.93 -8.37 4.80
C TYR A 246 13.83 -7.31 4.69
N SER A 247 12.87 -7.57 3.82
CA SER A 247 11.62 -6.82 3.68
C SER A 247 10.44 -7.77 3.81
N TYR A 248 9.30 -7.26 4.26
CA TYR A 248 8.08 -8.05 4.35
C TYR A 248 6.83 -7.23 4.10
N ALA A 249 5.77 -7.91 3.67
CA ALA A 249 4.45 -7.34 3.50
C ALA A 249 3.39 -8.30 4.03
N PHE A 250 2.35 -7.72 4.65
CA PHE A 250 1.16 -8.42 5.09
C PHE A 250 -0.02 -8.05 4.20
N THR A 251 -0.75 -9.05 3.70
CA THR A 251 -2.00 -8.85 2.97
C THR A 251 -3.12 -9.61 3.67
N PRO A 252 -4.28 -9.00 3.96
CA PRO A 252 -5.39 -9.72 4.58
C PRO A 252 -5.92 -10.88 3.73
N GLY A 253 -6.38 -11.93 4.40
CA GLY A 253 -7.09 -13.07 3.83
C GLY A 253 -6.21 -14.25 3.43
N ASP A 254 -6.87 -15.37 3.15
CA ASP A 254 -6.26 -16.58 2.60
C ASP A 254 -6.90 -16.87 1.22
N PRO A 255 -6.17 -16.70 0.11
CA PRO A 255 -6.67 -17.00 -1.23
C PRO A 255 -7.14 -18.44 -1.43
N ALA A 256 -6.54 -19.41 -0.71
CA ALA A 256 -6.86 -20.83 -0.86
C ALA A 256 -8.15 -21.23 -0.14
N GLN A 257 -8.47 -20.55 0.97
CA GLN A 257 -9.68 -20.82 1.76
C GLN A 257 -10.86 -19.92 1.40
N THR A 258 -10.61 -18.84 0.64
CA THR A 258 -11.68 -17.93 0.22
C THR A 258 -12.56 -18.60 -0.84
N GLN A 259 -13.83 -18.78 -0.52
CA GLN A 259 -14.84 -19.34 -1.41
C GLN A 259 -16.02 -18.37 -1.53
N PRO A 260 -15.86 -17.26 -2.29
CA PRO A 260 -16.95 -16.30 -2.45
C PRO A 260 -18.15 -16.99 -3.06
N TRP A 261 -19.28 -16.96 -2.36
CA TRP A 261 -20.51 -17.54 -2.86
C TRP A 261 -21.13 -16.57 -3.88
N PRO A 262 -21.13 -16.91 -5.19
CA PRO A 262 -21.51 -15.94 -6.23
C PRO A 262 -22.95 -15.45 -6.12
N ASP A 263 -23.80 -16.25 -5.51
CA ASP A 263 -25.23 -15.99 -5.31
C ASP A 263 -25.60 -15.76 -3.84
N PHE A 264 -24.63 -15.53 -2.94
CA PHE A 264 -24.98 -15.17 -1.58
C PHE A 264 -25.65 -13.78 -1.54
N PRO A 265 -26.82 -13.65 -0.88
CA PRO A 265 -27.55 -12.40 -0.83
C PRO A 265 -26.86 -11.38 0.06
N TYR A 266 -26.32 -10.30 -0.52
CA TYR A 266 -25.97 -9.11 0.24
C TYR A 266 -27.22 -8.26 0.49
N GLN A 267 -27.33 -7.71 1.70
CA GLN A 267 -28.25 -6.62 1.97
C GLN A 267 -27.68 -5.31 1.41
N LEU A 268 -28.55 -4.34 1.14
CA LEU A 268 -28.09 -2.98 0.86
C LEU A 268 -27.40 -2.40 2.11
N PRO A 269 -26.30 -1.64 1.96
CA PRO A 269 -25.46 -1.23 3.09
C PRO A 269 -26.04 -0.04 3.90
N TYR A 270 -27.36 -0.02 4.09
CA TYR A 270 -28.11 0.98 4.84
C TYR A 270 -29.41 0.36 5.38
N PRO A 271 -29.98 0.91 6.47
CA PRO A 271 -31.14 0.34 7.14
C PRO A 271 -32.34 0.04 6.23
N SER A 272 -33.06 -1.03 6.58
CA SER A 272 -34.31 -1.43 5.94
C SER A 272 -35.30 -0.28 5.84
N GLY A 273 -36.06 -0.25 4.74
CA GLY A 273 -37.00 0.83 4.46
C GLY A 273 -36.37 2.07 3.84
N LEU A 274 -35.08 2.34 4.01
CA LEU A 274 -34.41 3.46 3.34
C LEU A 274 -34.18 3.18 1.85
N ARG A 275 -34.05 4.27 1.07
CA ARG A 275 -33.87 4.20 -0.38
C ARG A 275 -32.88 5.24 -0.88
N TYR A 276 -31.79 4.78 -1.48
CA TYR A 276 -30.74 5.65 -2.02
C TYR A 276 -30.48 5.42 -3.51
N PHE A 277 -29.90 6.42 -4.15
CA PHE A 277 -29.57 6.43 -5.57
C PHE A 277 -28.15 5.92 -5.78
N VAL A 278 -27.95 5.01 -6.73
CA VAL A 278 -26.62 4.53 -7.12
C VAL A 278 -26.03 5.49 -8.15
N LEU A 279 -24.99 6.23 -7.76
CA LEU A 279 -24.26 7.18 -8.62
C LEU A 279 -23.38 6.43 -9.61
N GLN A 280 -22.62 5.47 -9.10
CA GLN A 280 -21.70 4.63 -9.86
C GLN A 280 -21.87 3.19 -9.43
N GLY A 281 -21.63 2.29 -10.38
CA GLY A 281 -21.65 0.86 -10.12
C GLY A 281 -20.55 0.17 -10.89
N TYR A 282 -20.65 -1.16 -10.94
CA TYR A 282 -19.59 -2.01 -11.47
C TYR A 282 -19.12 -1.58 -12.86
N ASN A 283 -17.80 -1.51 -13.02
CA ASN A 283 -17.13 -1.10 -14.25
C ASN A 283 -17.59 0.28 -14.77
N GLY A 284 -17.76 1.23 -13.86
CA GLY A 284 -18.12 2.62 -14.19
C GLY A 284 -17.06 3.33 -15.04
N ALA A 285 -17.49 4.33 -15.80
CA ALA A 285 -16.62 5.09 -16.72
C ALA A 285 -15.75 6.17 -16.02
N TYR A 286 -16.10 6.54 -14.79
CA TYR A 286 -15.42 7.59 -14.02
C TYR A 286 -14.29 6.99 -13.16
N SER A 287 -14.54 6.66 -11.89
CA SER A 287 -13.53 6.17 -10.96
C SER A 287 -13.54 4.64 -10.82
N HIS A 288 -14.66 3.95 -11.05
CA HIS A 288 -14.76 2.48 -10.91
C HIS A 288 -14.31 1.70 -12.16
N ARG A 289 -13.25 2.13 -12.82
CA ARG A 289 -12.74 1.45 -14.03
C ARG A 289 -12.15 0.10 -13.66
N ARG A 290 -12.71 -0.99 -14.20
CA ARG A 290 -12.31 -2.38 -13.88
C ARG A 290 -12.46 -2.74 -12.40
N GLN A 291 -13.39 -2.09 -11.70
CA GLN A 291 -13.70 -2.35 -10.30
C GLN A 291 -15.18 -2.67 -10.09
N PHE A 292 -15.45 -3.54 -9.12
CA PHE A 292 -16.81 -3.91 -8.69
C PHE A 292 -17.24 -3.11 -7.45
N ALA A 293 -17.11 -1.78 -7.52
CA ALA A 293 -17.53 -0.87 -6.46
C ALA A 293 -18.90 -0.23 -6.76
N LEU A 294 -19.52 0.32 -5.73
CA LEU A 294 -20.84 0.95 -5.77
C LEU A 294 -20.83 2.23 -4.94
N ASP A 295 -21.27 3.33 -5.55
CA ASP A 295 -21.41 4.62 -4.86
C ASP A 295 -22.89 4.92 -4.63
N PHE A 296 -23.31 4.97 -3.38
CA PHE A 296 -24.68 5.29 -2.99
C PHE A 296 -24.77 6.76 -2.55
N LYS A 297 -25.48 7.60 -3.31
CA LYS A 297 -25.73 9.00 -2.94
C LYS A 297 -26.56 9.04 -1.66
N MET A 298 -25.98 9.59 -0.60
CA MET A 298 -26.66 9.79 0.67
C MET A 298 -26.10 11.02 1.39
N PRO A 299 -26.93 11.78 2.14
CA PRO A 299 -26.44 12.87 2.98
C PRO A 299 -25.39 12.38 3.99
N GLU A 300 -24.46 13.25 4.39
CA GLU A 300 -23.59 13.00 5.54
C GLU A 300 -24.43 12.72 6.80
N GLY A 301 -23.95 11.84 7.66
CA GLY A 301 -24.68 11.38 8.84
C GLY A 301 -25.76 10.33 8.57
N SER A 302 -25.98 9.89 7.32
CA SER A 302 -26.91 8.79 7.04
C SER A 302 -26.42 7.49 7.67
N ALA A 303 -27.34 6.68 8.20
CA ALA A 303 -26.98 5.40 8.80
C ALA A 303 -26.44 4.42 7.74
N VAL A 304 -25.26 3.88 7.99
CA VAL A 304 -24.63 2.81 7.20
C VAL A 304 -24.78 1.51 7.97
N ALA A 305 -25.22 0.46 7.27
CA ALA A 305 -25.43 -0.86 7.84
C ALA A 305 -24.51 -1.90 7.21
N ALA A 306 -24.14 -2.93 7.98
CA ALA A 306 -23.38 -4.07 7.48
C ALA A 306 -24.20 -4.79 6.40
N ALA A 307 -23.68 -4.86 5.18
CA ALA A 307 -24.33 -5.54 4.07
C ALA A 307 -24.44 -7.05 4.28
N ARG A 308 -23.58 -7.63 5.13
CA ARG A 308 -23.56 -9.04 5.52
C ARG A 308 -22.88 -9.18 6.89
N GLU A 309 -23.19 -10.25 7.59
CA GLU A 309 -22.56 -10.63 8.85
C GLU A 309 -21.04 -10.85 8.72
N GLY A 310 -20.30 -10.60 9.79
CA GLY A 310 -18.86 -10.80 9.79
C GLY A 310 -18.18 -10.25 11.03
N VAL A 311 -16.87 -10.06 10.93
CA VAL A 311 -16.04 -9.46 11.97
C VAL A 311 -15.38 -8.20 11.44
N VAL A 312 -15.43 -7.12 12.21
CA VAL A 312 -14.74 -5.87 11.87
C VAL A 312 -13.23 -6.08 12.02
N ILE A 313 -12.46 -5.86 10.96
CA ILE A 313 -11.00 -6.06 10.96
C ILE A 313 -10.21 -4.76 10.83
N PHE A 314 -10.85 -3.66 10.47
CA PHE A 314 -10.20 -2.37 10.37
C PHE A 314 -11.19 -1.22 10.54
N VAL A 315 -10.81 -0.21 11.31
CA VAL A 315 -11.56 1.05 11.45
C VAL A 315 -10.61 2.24 11.35
N LYS A 316 -10.84 3.11 10.37
CA LYS A 316 -10.26 4.45 10.29
C LYS A 316 -11.37 5.49 10.42
N GLN A 317 -11.24 6.41 11.36
CA GLN A 317 -12.27 7.42 11.66
C GLN A 317 -11.70 8.76 12.16
N ASP A 318 -10.40 8.93 12.01
CA ASP A 318 -9.59 10.03 12.56
C ASP A 318 -9.48 11.25 11.65
N SER A 319 -9.95 11.16 10.39
CA SER A 319 -9.90 12.30 9.47
C SER A 319 -11.22 13.06 9.42
N ASN A 320 -11.11 14.39 9.43
CA ASN A 320 -12.19 15.32 9.15
C ASN A 320 -12.01 16.03 7.80
N GLN A 321 -11.08 15.53 6.97
CA GLN A 321 -10.72 16.13 5.69
C GLN A 321 -11.36 15.39 4.52
N GLY A 322 -11.67 16.13 3.46
CA GLY A 322 -12.14 15.56 2.20
C GLY A 322 -12.29 16.62 1.13
N GLY A 323 -12.47 16.17 -0.11
CA GLY A 323 -12.73 17.05 -1.24
C GLY A 323 -12.27 16.49 -2.57
N LYS A 324 -12.36 17.33 -3.61
CA LYS A 324 -12.09 16.94 -5.01
C LYS A 324 -10.59 16.82 -5.35
N ASN A 325 -9.71 17.24 -4.45
CA ASN A 325 -8.28 17.22 -4.67
C ASN A 325 -7.70 15.84 -4.29
N PRO A 326 -6.88 15.21 -5.16
CA PRO A 326 -6.27 13.91 -4.89
C PRO A 326 -5.43 13.84 -3.60
N LYS A 327 -4.96 14.98 -3.08
CA LYS A 327 -4.25 15.04 -1.79
C LYS A 327 -5.03 14.40 -0.62
N PHE A 328 -6.36 14.34 -0.73
CA PHE A 328 -7.23 13.75 0.28
C PHE A 328 -7.38 12.23 0.12
N ALA A 329 -6.67 11.55 -0.78
CA ALA A 329 -6.81 10.10 -1.01
C ALA A 329 -6.65 9.27 0.29
N ASN A 330 -5.71 9.67 1.17
CA ASN A 330 -5.45 9.00 2.45
C ASN A 330 -6.36 9.45 3.61
N ASP A 331 -7.24 10.44 3.36
CA ASP A 331 -8.12 11.00 4.38
C ASP A 331 -9.46 10.27 4.51
N ALA A 332 -9.78 9.31 3.63
CA ALA A 332 -11.06 8.61 3.74
C ALA A 332 -11.15 7.79 5.03
N ASN A 333 -12.23 7.99 5.79
CA ASN A 333 -12.57 7.12 6.91
C ASN A 333 -13.31 5.89 6.38
N LYS A 334 -13.03 4.74 6.99
CA LYS A 334 -13.56 3.46 6.53
C LYS A 334 -13.72 2.42 7.61
N ILE A 335 -14.63 1.49 7.36
CA ILE A 335 -14.78 0.24 8.10
C ILE A 335 -14.53 -0.92 7.11
N ILE A 336 -13.82 -1.95 7.54
CA ILE A 336 -13.65 -3.20 6.78
C ILE A 336 -14.17 -4.36 7.61
N ILE A 337 -15.05 -5.17 7.01
CA ILE A 337 -15.64 -6.36 7.62
C ILE A 337 -15.15 -7.59 6.84
N HIS A 338 -14.58 -8.57 7.56
CA HIS A 338 -14.25 -9.89 7.05
C HIS A 338 -15.45 -10.83 7.20
N HIS A 339 -15.87 -11.45 6.10
CA HIS A 339 -17.00 -12.38 6.06
C HIS A 339 -16.55 -13.84 6.23
N PRO A 340 -17.47 -14.75 6.64
CA PRO A 340 -17.13 -16.17 6.82
C PRO A 340 -16.59 -16.88 5.57
N ASP A 341 -16.89 -16.36 4.37
CA ASP A 341 -16.43 -16.94 3.09
C ASP A 341 -15.05 -16.42 2.65
N GLY A 342 -14.37 -15.62 3.48
CA GLY A 342 -13.05 -15.05 3.21
C GLY A 342 -13.08 -13.73 2.44
N THR A 343 -14.26 -13.23 2.08
CA THR A 343 -14.39 -11.91 1.43
C THR A 343 -14.36 -10.76 2.43
N PHE A 344 -14.04 -9.56 1.93
CA PHE A 344 -13.95 -8.33 2.72
C PHE A 344 -14.89 -7.28 2.16
N ALA A 345 -15.83 -6.77 2.94
CA ALA A 345 -16.63 -5.60 2.59
C ALA A 345 -15.99 -4.34 3.16
N GLU A 346 -15.78 -3.33 2.33
CA GLU A 346 -15.23 -2.04 2.71
C GLU A 346 -16.28 -0.93 2.53
N TYR A 347 -16.40 -0.07 3.54
CA TYR A 347 -17.35 1.04 3.62
C TYR A 347 -16.56 2.32 3.80
N TRP A 348 -16.49 3.16 2.76
CA TRP A 348 -15.59 4.31 2.69
C TRP A 348 -16.33 5.65 2.75
N HIS A 349 -15.54 6.73 2.84
CA HIS A 349 -15.99 8.12 2.94
C HIS A 349 -16.90 8.38 4.15
N LEU A 350 -16.71 7.62 5.23
CA LEU A 350 -17.48 7.80 6.47
C LEU A 350 -17.15 9.16 7.12
N GLN A 351 -18.06 9.71 7.92
CA GLN A 351 -17.78 10.99 8.60
C GLN A 351 -16.69 10.83 9.69
N PHE A 352 -16.12 11.95 10.12
CA PHE A 352 -15.21 11.99 11.27
C PHE A 352 -15.87 11.40 12.52
N GLN A 353 -15.16 10.51 13.21
CA GLN A 353 -15.70 9.75 14.36
C GLN A 353 -17.05 9.08 14.08
N GLY A 354 -17.30 8.68 12.83
CA GLY A 354 -18.57 8.12 12.39
C GLY A 354 -18.73 6.62 12.62
N SER A 355 -17.72 5.92 13.13
CA SER A 355 -17.81 4.48 13.40
C SER A 355 -18.63 4.22 14.66
N LEU A 356 -19.50 3.21 14.60
CA LEU A 356 -20.27 2.72 15.74
C LEU A 356 -19.81 1.32 16.17
N VAL A 357 -18.72 0.85 15.57
CA VAL A 357 -18.08 -0.43 15.83
C VAL A 357 -16.56 -0.23 15.97
N ARG A 358 -15.90 -1.20 16.58
CA ARG A 358 -14.44 -1.30 16.72
C ARG A 358 -13.93 -2.59 16.13
N GLU A 359 -12.63 -2.62 15.86
CA GLU A 359 -11.94 -3.83 15.40
C GLU A 359 -12.15 -4.99 16.39
N GLY A 360 -12.48 -6.17 15.88
CA GLY A 360 -12.86 -7.36 16.64
C GLY A 360 -14.36 -7.52 16.89
N ASP A 361 -15.19 -6.49 16.70
CA ASP A 361 -16.64 -6.62 16.87
C ASP A 361 -17.23 -7.58 15.84
N ARG A 362 -18.11 -8.48 16.30
CA ARG A 362 -18.99 -9.27 15.41
C ARG A 362 -20.20 -8.44 15.05
N VAL A 363 -20.58 -8.46 13.77
CA VAL A 363 -21.73 -7.73 13.26
C VAL A 363 -22.68 -8.66 12.52
N ASN A 364 -23.97 -8.40 12.65
CA ASN A 364 -25.02 -9.07 11.87
C ASN A 364 -25.36 -8.27 10.61
N ALA A 365 -25.86 -8.94 9.58
CA ALA A 365 -26.37 -8.25 8.40
C ALA A 365 -27.51 -7.28 8.79
N GLY A 366 -27.46 -6.04 8.29
CA GLY A 366 -28.41 -4.97 8.63
C GLY A 366 -28.06 -4.20 9.91
N GLN A 367 -27.11 -4.65 10.72
CA GLN A 367 -26.64 -3.91 11.90
C GLN A 367 -26.03 -2.58 11.49
N ILE A 368 -26.41 -1.50 12.16
CA ILE A 368 -25.82 -0.18 11.94
C ILE A 368 -24.37 -0.19 12.43
N ILE A 369 -23.44 0.11 11.54
CA ILE A 369 -21.99 0.09 11.81
C ILE A 369 -21.36 1.48 11.81
N GLY A 370 -22.04 2.47 11.22
CA GLY A 370 -21.50 3.82 11.15
C GLY A 370 -22.42 4.84 10.51
N ARG A 371 -21.80 5.95 10.12
CA ARG A 371 -22.44 7.12 9.53
C ARG A 371 -21.70 7.52 8.25
N SER A 372 -22.43 7.71 7.16
CA SER A 372 -21.86 8.22 5.91
C SER A 372 -21.28 9.61 6.11
N GLY A 373 -20.36 10.00 5.24
CA GLY A 373 -19.77 11.32 5.25
C GLY A 373 -19.35 11.74 3.85
N ASN A 374 -18.30 12.55 3.81
CA ASN A 374 -17.66 12.99 2.59
C ASN A 374 -16.13 13.11 2.77
N THR A 375 -15.55 12.28 3.65
CA THR A 375 -14.11 12.29 3.93
C THR A 375 -13.31 11.67 2.81
N GLY A 376 -12.06 12.09 2.66
CA GLY A 376 -11.16 11.62 1.63
C GLY A 376 -11.41 12.24 0.26
N TRP A 377 -10.82 11.63 -0.77
CA TRP A 377 -10.98 12.09 -2.14
C TRP A 377 -12.38 11.77 -2.68
N SER A 378 -13.29 12.73 -2.50
CA SER A 378 -14.71 12.61 -2.82
C SER A 378 -15.26 13.94 -3.32
N THR A 379 -16.12 13.87 -4.33
CA THR A 379 -16.70 15.07 -4.96
C THR A 379 -18.05 15.48 -4.36
N THR A 380 -18.74 14.55 -3.71
CA THR A 380 -20.09 14.74 -3.16
C THR A 380 -20.36 13.70 -2.07
N PRO A 381 -21.18 13.98 -1.04
CA PRO A 381 -21.53 13.00 -0.02
C PRO A 381 -22.13 11.71 -0.62
N HIS A 382 -21.48 10.59 -0.30
CA HIS A 382 -21.91 9.26 -0.73
C HIS A 382 -21.23 8.19 0.14
N LEU A 383 -21.78 6.97 0.11
CA LEU A 383 -21.09 5.78 0.60
C LEU A 383 -20.45 5.06 -0.59
N HIS A 384 -19.14 4.91 -0.57
CA HIS A 384 -18.42 4.01 -1.47
C HIS A 384 -18.35 2.62 -0.82
N PHE A 385 -18.91 1.62 -1.50
CA PHE A 385 -19.02 0.25 -1.03
C PHE A 385 -18.36 -0.70 -2.04
N VAL A 386 -17.47 -1.56 -1.55
CA VAL A 386 -16.81 -2.57 -2.38
C VAL A 386 -16.66 -3.86 -1.58
N VAL A 387 -16.89 -4.99 -2.26
CA VAL A 387 -16.50 -6.31 -1.75
C VAL A 387 -15.24 -6.72 -2.47
N LYS A 388 -14.25 -7.21 -1.72
CA LYS A 388 -12.98 -7.71 -2.23
C LYS A 388 -12.77 -9.16 -1.81
N ARG A 389 -12.06 -9.91 -2.64
CA ARG A 389 -11.51 -11.22 -2.27
C ARG A 389 -9.98 -11.15 -2.24
N PRO A 390 -9.32 -11.92 -1.38
CA PRO A 390 -7.88 -12.05 -1.42
C PRO A 390 -7.46 -12.85 -2.66
N VAL A 391 -6.39 -12.37 -3.28
CA VAL A 391 -5.53 -13.13 -4.19
C VAL A 391 -4.10 -12.98 -3.67
N TYR A 392 -3.15 -13.73 -4.22
CA TYR A 392 -1.77 -13.65 -3.76
C TYR A 392 -1.23 -12.20 -3.81
N GLY A 393 -0.84 -11.69 -2.64
CA GLY A 393 -0.22 -10.37 -2.42
C GLY A 393 -1.14 -9.16 -2.55
N LYS A 394 -2.45 -9.34 -2.79
CA LYS A 394 -3.41 -8.21 -2.86
C LYS A 394 -4.86 -8.60 -2.67
N LEU A 395 -5.70 -7.61 -2.40
CA LEU A 395 -7.15 -7.72 -2.49
C LEU A 395 -7.64 -7.24 -3.86
N VAL A 396 -8.58 -7.96 -4.47
CA VAL A 396 -9.21 -7.57 -5.74
C VAL A 396 -10.72 -7.46 -5.55
N SER A 397 -11.34 -6.44 -6.14
CA SER A 397 -12.80 -6.30 -6.09
C SER A 397 -13.50 -7.52 -6.69
N TRP A 398 -14.64 -7.89 -6.12
CA TRP A 398 -15.44 -9.05 -6.48
C TRP A 398 -16.91 -8.64 -6.65
N PRO A 399 -17.57 -9.03 -7.76
CA PRO A 399 -18.97 -8.70 -7.96
C PRO A 399 -19.85 -9.48 -6.99
N VAL A 400 -20.79 -8.78 -6.35
CA VAL A 400 -21.81 -9.37 -5.47
C VAL A 400 -23.21 -9.03 -5.93
N LYS A 401 -24.19 -9.80 -5.46
CA LYS A 401 -25.62 -9.59 -5.75
C LYS A 401 -26.35 -9.16 -4.49
N PHE A 402 -27.36 -8.33 -4.67
CA PHE A 402 -28.14 -7.74 -3.58
C PHE A 402 -29.57 -8.24 -3.59
N LEU A 403 -30.18 -8.38 -2.41
CA LEU A 403 -31.61 -8.60 -2.28
C LEU A 403 -32.37 -7.32 -2.64
N ASN A 404 -33.31 -7.44 -3.58
CA ASN A 404 -34.26 -6.37 -3.88
C ASN A 404 -35.58 -6.53 -3.11
N ARG A 405 -36.51 -5.57 -3.28
CA ARG A 405 -37.84 -5.58 -2.64
C ARG A 405 -38.70 -6.82 -2.92
N LYS A 406 -38.40 -7.58 -3.98
CA LYS A 406 -39.08 -8.82 -4.34
C LYS A 406 -38.35 -10.06 -3.80
N MET A 407 -37.38 -9.89 -2.90
CA MET A 407 -36.52 -10.95 -2.36
C MET A 407 -35.76 -11.73 -3.46
N ARG A 408 -35.43 -11.04 -4.56
CA ARG A 408 -34.64 -11.62 -5.65
C ARG A 408 -33.26 -11.00 -5.69
N LEU A 409 -32.25 -11.82 -5.93
CA LEU A 409 -30.89 -11.38 -6.20
C LEU A 409 -30.84 -10.52 -7.46
N CYS A 410 -30.19 -9.38 -7.39
CA CYS A 410 -29.88 -8.57 -8.56
C CYS A 410 -28.54 -7.85 -8.43
N THR A 411 -27.95 -7.55 -9.59
CA THR A 411 -26.86 -6.59 -9.69
C THR A 411 -27.46 -5.18 -9.76
N LEU A 412 -26.90 -4.26 -8.98
CA LEU A 412 -27.36 -2.88 -8.97
C LEU A 412 -26.83 -2.15 -10.21
N LYS A 413 -27.75 -1.56 -10.96
CA LYS A 413 -27.44 -0.66 -12.07
C LYS A 413 -27.31 0.79 -11.58
N PRO A 414 -26.35 1.56 -12.11
CA PRO A 414 -26.23 2.98 -11.82
C PRO A 414 -27.46 3.74 -12.31
N TRP A 415 -27.62 4.95 -11.79
CA TRP A 415 -28.72 5.88 -12.12
C TRP A 415 -30.11 5.38 -11.70
N ARG A 416 -30.17 4.52 -10.68
CA ARG A 416 -31.41 3.96 -10.13
C ARG A 416 -31.45 4.05 -8.62
N LYS A 417 -32.66 4.09 -8.05
CA LYS A 417 -32.90 4.05 -6.61
C LYS A 417 -33.24 2.64 -6.16
N TYR A 418 -32.63 2.18 -5.07
CA TYR A 418 -32.90 0.87 -4.48
C TYR A 418 -33.33 1.02 -3.03
N ARG A 419 -34.35 0.27 -2.62
CA ARG A 419 -34.87 0.27 -1.25
C ARG A 419 -34.33 -0.96 -0.52
N ALA A 420 -33.72 -0.75 0.64
CA ALA A 420 -33.28 -1.81 1.54
C ALA A 420 -34.50 -2.56 2.10
N VAL A 421 -34.36 -3.88 2.22
CA VAL A 421 -35.35 -4.76 2.82
C VAL A 421 -34.68 -5.65 3.84
N GLU A 422 -35.37 -5.92 4.93
CA GLU A 422 -34.99 -6.97 5.87
C GLU A 422 -35.24 -8.34 5.21
N PRO A 423 -34.29 -9.28 5.31
CA PRO A 423 -34.57 -10.68 5.06
C PRO A 423 -35.70 -11.13 5.99
N ARG A 424 -36.68 -11.85 5.43
CA ARG A 424 -37.75 -12.47 6.21
C ARG A 424 -37.28 -13.74 6.89
#